data_AF-A0A358Q523-F1
#
_entry.id   AF-A0A358Q523-F1
#
_cell.length_a   1.000
_cell.length_b   1.000
_cell.length_c   1.000
_cell.angle_alpha   90.00
_cell.angle_beta   90.00
_cell.angle_gamma   90.00
#
_symmetry.space_group_name_H-M   'P 1'
#
loop_
_entity.id
_entity.type
_entity.pdbx_description
1 polymer ?
#
loop_
_entity_poly.entity_id
_entity_poly.type
_entity_poly.pdbx_seq_one_letter_code
_entity_poly.pdbx_strand_id
1 'polypeptide(L)'
;MLAAQAGANLIYGLGMLELGITFDYAQLVMDNEMAKMINKAVGGIKVSDESMAVDVIKSVGAAGEFITHEHTYQHFRTEQSQSKLIDRTMRDTWLEKGAKDFTERAYDEA
;
A
#
# COMPACT_ATOMS: atom_id res chain seq x y z
N MET A 1 -2.93 -11.86 4.46
CA MET A 1 -1.51 -12.11 4.08
C MET A 1 -1.20 -13.60 3.94
N LEU A 2 -1.30 -14.40 4.99
CA LEU A 2 -0.88 -15.82 4.99
C LEU A 2 -1.53 -16.66 3.88
N ALA A 3 -2.86 -16.55 3.71
CA ALA A 3 -3.58 -17.28 2.66
C ALA A 3 -3.04 -16.97 1.24
N ALA A 4 -2.73 -15.70 0.95
CA ALA A 4 -2.20 -15.30 -0.34
C ALA A 4 -0.77 -15.83 -0.57
N GLN A 5 0.08 -15.81 0.47
CA GLN A 5 1.43 -16.37 0.40
C GLN A 5 1.45 -17.91 0.28
N ALA A 6 0.45 -18.58 0.86
CA ALA A 6 0.28 -20.02 0.72
C ALA A 6 -0.21 -20.45 -0.69
N GLY A 7 -0.45 -19.50 -1.60
CA GLY A 7 -0.92 -19.78 -2.95
C GLY A 7 -2.41 -20.11 -3.05
N ALA A 8 -3.23 -19.67 -2.07
CA ALA A 8 -4.68 -19.86 -2.14
C ALA A 8 -5.26 -19.17 -3.38
N ASN A 9 -6.01 -19.91 -4.20
CA ASN A 9 -6.60 -19.39 -5.43
C ASN A 9 -7.85 -18.53 -5.19
N LEU A 10 -8.51 -18.70 -4.03
CA LEU A 10 -9.69 -17.95 -3.63
C LEU A 10 -9.56 -17.56 -2.16
N ILE A 11 -9.73 -16.28 -1.87
CA ILE A 11 -9.78 -15.73 -0.52
C ILE A 11 -11.12 -15.00 -0.39
N TYR A 12 -11.89 -15.33 0.63
CA TYR A 12 -13.19 -14.72 0.91
C TYR A 12 -13.18 -14.03 2.27
N GLY A 13 -14.21 -13.23 2.54
CA GLY A 13 -14.45 -12.66 3.86
C GLY A 13 -14.14 -11.17 4.00
N LEU A 14 -13.84 -10.47 2.90
CA LEU A 14 -13.72 -9.01 2.94
C LEU A 14 -15.06 -8.41 3.37
N GLY A 15 -15.03 -7.50 4.35
CA GLY A 15 -16.23 -6.87 4.95
C GLY A 15 -16.96 -7.72 5.97
N MET A 16 -16.52 -8.96 6.22
CA MET A 16 -17.15 -9.83 7.20
C MET A 16 -16.61 -9.58 8.61
N LEU A 17 -17.53 -9.45 9.55
CA LEU A 17 -17.28 -9.39 10.99
C LEU A 17 -17.97 -10.57 11.67
N GLU A 18 -17.59 -10.85 12.92
CA GLU A 18 -18.25 -11.86 13.77
C GLU A 18 -18.40 -13.23 13.08
N LEU A 19 -17.31 -13.72 12.48
CA LEU A 19 -17.29 -15.00 11.75
C LEU A 19 -18.27 -15.06 10.56
N GLY A 20 -18.55 -13.91 9.94
CA GLY A 20 -19.42 -13.82 8.76
C GLY A 20 -20.91 -13.65 9.09
N ILE A 21 -21.26 -13.42 10.35
CA ILE A 21 -22.65 -13.11 10.76
C ILE A 21 -23.01 -11.68 10.37
N THR A 22 -22.04 -10.76 10.43
CA THR A 22 -22.24 -9.33 10.17
C THR A 22 -21.41 -8.89 8.98
N PHE A 23 -22.00 -8.05 8.13
CA PHE A 23 -21.30 -7.39 7.04
C PHE A 23 -21.23 -5.89 7.30
N ASP A 24 -20.04 -5.31 7.17
CA ASP A 24 -19.81 -3.89 7.34
C ASP A 24 -19.10 -3.28 6.13
N TYR A 25 -19.59 -2.13 5.68
CA TYR A 25 -19.09 -1.45 4.49
C TYR A 25 -17.71 -0.81 4.72
N ALA A 26 -17.46 -0.23 5.90
CA ALA A 26 -16.13 0.29 6.22
C ALA A 26 -15.11 -0.85 6.30
N GLN A 27 -15.47 -1.99 6.90
CA GLN A 27 -14.63 -3.18 6.92
C GLN A 27 -14.30 -3.66 5.50
N LEU A 28 -15.27 -3.67 4.58
CA LEU A 28 -15.02 -4.04 3.19
C LEU A 28 -14.00 -3.10 2.53
N VAL A 29 -14.15 -1.80 2.74
CA VAL A 29 -13.29 -0.75 2.18
C VAL A 29 -11.88 -0.82 2.78
N MET A 30 -11.76 -1.07 4.09
CA MET A 30 -10.49 -1.34 4.77
C MET A 30 -9.83 -2.63 4.26
N ASP A 31 -10.59 -3.71 4.10
CA ASP A 31 -10.06 -4.99 3.60
C ASP A 31 -9.58 -4.88 2.16
N ASN A 32 -10.25 -4.08 1.32
CA ASN A 32 -9.82 -3.79 -0.04
C ASN A 32 -8.45 -3.05 -0.05
N GLU A 33 -8.25 -2.10 0.86
CA GLU A 33 -6.96 -1.42 1.05
C GLU A 33 -5.85 -2.43 1.39
N MET A 34 -6.13 -3.34 2.33
CA MET A 34 -5.19 -4.42 2.69
C MET A 34 -4.96 -5.39 1.52
N ALA A 35 -5.99 -5.76 0.78
CA ALA A 35 -5.89 -6.68 -0.35
C ALA A 35 -5.00 -6.10 -1.47
N LYS A 36 -5.08 -4.80 -1.77
CA LYS A 36 -4.17 -4.13 -2.71
C LYS A 36 -2.71 -4.22 -2.27
N MET A 37 -2.45 -3.96 -0.99
CA MET A 37 -1.09 -4.07 -0.43
C MET A 37 -0.57 -5.51 -0.47
N ILE A 38 -1.41 -6.49 -0.12
CA ILE A 38 -1.07 -7.92 -0.17
C ILE A 38 -0.77 -8.33 -1.61
N ASN A 39 -1.57 -7.92 -2.59
CA ASN A 39 -1.34 -8.21 -4.00
C ASN A 39 0.00 -7.65 -4.49
N LYS A 40 0.36 -6.43 -4.10
CA LYS A 40 1.68 -5.86 -4.43
C LYS A 40 2.82 -6.67 -3.81
N ALA A 41 2.67 -7.13 -2.57
CA ALA A 41 3.68 -7.93 -1.88
C ALA A 41 3.84 -9.34 -2.50
N VAL A 42 2.72 -10.02 -2.82
CA VAL A 42 2.74 -11.36 -3.42
C VAL A 42 3.24 -11.33 -4.86
N GLY A 43 3.15 -10.19 -5.56
CA GLY A 43 3.78 -9.98 -6.87
C GLY A 43 5.31 -10.12 -6.87
N GLY A 44 5.96 -10.16 -5.70
CA GLY A 44 7.39 -10.39 -5.57
C GLY A 44 8.24 -9.19 -5.98
N ILE A 45 9.55 -9.42 -6.10
CA ILE A 45 10.53 -8.42 -6.49
C ILE A 45 10.92 -8.69 -7.95
N LYS A 46 10.61 -7.76 -8.85
CA LYS A 46 11.07 -7.85 -10.25
C LYS A 46 12.59 -7.68 -10.27
N VAL A 47 13.30 -8.61 -10.88
CA VAL A 47 14.75 -8.55 -11.07
C VAL A 47 15.06 -8.39 -12.55
N SER A 48 15.50 -7.20 -12.93
CA SER A 48 16.00 -6.83 -14.26
C SER A 48 17.02 -5.71 -14.13
N ASP A 49 17.81 -5.43 -15.16
CA ASP A 49 18.81 -4.35 -15.12
C ASP A 49 18.19 -3.00 -14.71
N GLU A 50 17.00 -2.70 -15.25
CA GLU A 50 16.20 -1.52 -14.91
C GLU A 50 15.78 -1.47 -13.43
N SER A 51 15.29 -2.58 -12.86
CA SER A 51 14.77 -2.61 -11.48
C SER A 51 15.89 -2.71 -10.44
N MET A 52 17.04 -3.23 -10.83
CA MET A 52 18.25 -3.25 -10.01
C MET A 52 18.89 -1.87 -9.88
N ALA A 53 18.64 -0.97 -10.85
CA ALA A 53 19.05 0.44 -10.85
C ALA A 53 20.54 0.68 -10.54
N VAL A 54 21.42 -0.26 -10.91
CA VAL A 54 22.84 -0.25 -10.52
C VAL A 54 23.56 0.99 -11.03
N ASP A 55 23.27 1.42 -12.25
CA ASP A 55 23.91 2.61 -12.84
C ASP A 55 23.43 3.90 -12.19
N VAL A 56 22.17 3.95 -11.75
CA VAL A 56 21.61 5.08 -10.97
C VAL A 56 22.30 5.17 -9.61
N ILE A 57 22.47 4.03 -8.93
CA ILE A 57 23.17 3.97 -7.64
C ILE A 57 24.62 4.47 -7.78
N LYS A 58 25.31 4.07 -8.86
CA LYS A 58 26.68 4.53 -9.16
C LYS A 58 26.74 6.02 -9.50
N SER A 59 25.77 6.54 -10.26
CA SER A 59 25.78 7.95 -10.68
C SER A 59 25.49 8.90 -9.52
N VAL A 60 24.56 8.55 -8.63
CA VAL A 60 24.22 9.33 -7.42
C VAL A 60 25.36 9.29 -6.41
N GLY A 61 26.01 8.14 -6.25
CA GLY A 61 27.17 7.98 -5.36
C GLY A 61 26.82 8.06 -3.87
N ALA A 62 27.87 8.07 -3.04
CA ALA A 62 27.71 8.10 -1.58
C ALA A 62 27.12 9.44 -1.10
N ALA A 63 26.17 9.38 -0.17
CA ALA A 63 25.47 10.54 0.40
C ALA A 63 24.66 11.39 -0.60
N GLY A 64 24.45 10.91 -1.83
CA GLY A 64 23.52 11.54 -2.78
C GLY A 64 22.05 11.24 -2.46
N GLU A 65 21.16 11.81 -3.26
CA GLU A 65 19.70 11.64 -3.15
C GLU A 65 19.12 11.06 -4.44
N PHE A 66 18.00 10.34 -4.32
CA PHE A 66 17.33 9.68 -5.45
C PHE A 66 15.97 10.31 -5.76
N ILE A 67 15.44 11.18 -4.91
CA ILE A 67 14.07 11.69 -5.02
C ILE A 67 13.87 12.56 -6.27
N THR A 68 14.91 13.25 -6.74
CA THR A 68 14.84 14.06 -7.97
C THR A 68 15.28 13.33 -9.24
N HIS A 69 15.76 12.09 -9.12
CA HIS A 69 16.28 11.33 -10.25
C HIS A 69 15.15 10.85 -11.18
N GLU A 70 15.38 10.91 -12.50
CA GLU A 70 14.38 10.51 -13.52
C GLU A 70 13.89 9.07 -13.35
N HIS A 71 14.79 8.13 -13.04
CA HIS A 71 14.43 6.74 -12.70
C HIS A 71 13.39 6.67 -11.56
N THR A 72 13.57 7.46 -10.49
CA THR A 72 12.57 7.51 -9.41
C THR A 72 11.24 8.04 -9.93
N TYR A 73 11.24 9.12 -10.72
CA TYR A 73 10.03 9.69 -11.31
C TYR A 73 9.26 8.69 -12.19
N GLN A 74 9.97 7.86 -12.95
CA GLN A 74 9.36 6.85 -13.82
C GLN A 74 8.75 5.67 -13.03
N HIS A 75 9.33 5.30 -11.89
CA HIS A 75 8.96 4.06 -11.19
C HIS A 75 8.18 4.25 -9.88
N PHE A 76 8.22 5.41 -9.22
CA PHE A 76 7.67 5.55 -7.86
C PHE A 76 6.17 5.23 -7.76
N ARG A 77 5.40 5.49 -8.82
CA ARG A 77 3.95 5.23 -8.84
C ARG A 77 3.60 3.76 -8.97
N THR A 78 4.42 2.99 -9.68
CA THR A 78 4.18 1.57 -9.99
C THR A 78 4.85 0.64 -8.99
N GLU A 79 5.97 1.05 -8.39
CA GLU A 79 6.74 0.19 -7.49
C GLU A 79 6.25 0.18 -6.05
N GLN A 80 5.49 1.20 -5.63
CA GLN A 80 4.92 1.25 -4.28
C GLN A 80 3.43 0.87 -4.26
N SER A 81 2.96 0.36 -3.12
CA SER A 81 1.53 0.25 -2.89
C SER A 81 0.92 1.65 -2.76
N GLN A 82 -0.07 1.93 -3.60
CA GLN A 82 -0.80 3.20 -3.58
C GLN A 82 -1.95 3.06 -2.58
N SER A 83 -1.86 3.79 -1.48
CA SER A 83 -2.88 3.77 -0.45
C SER A 83 -3.89 4.89 -0.64
N LYS A 84 -5.18 4.58 -0.47
CA LYS A 84 -6.26 5.57 -0.47
C LYS A 84 -6.67 5.95 0.95
N LEU A 85 -6.72 4.96 1.85
CA LEU A 85 -7.25 5.13 3.21
C LEU A 85 -6.21 5.29 4.31
N ILE A 86 -4.95 4.88 4.11
CA ILE A 86 -3.93 5.01 5.16
C ILE A 86 -3.41 6.44 5.16
N ASP A 87 -3.50 7.12 6.30
CA ASP A 87 -2.91 8.46 6.46
C ASP A 87 -1.42 8.30 6.81
N ARG A 88 -0.56 8.98 6.03
CA ARG A 88 0.89 9.03 6.27
C ARG A 88 1.39 10.45 6.52
N THR A 89 0.47 11.38 6.79
CA THR A 89 0.80 12.76 7.13
C THR A 89 1.38 12.83 8.54
N MET A 90 2.11 13.93 8.81
CA MET A 90 2.63 14.19 10.14
C MET A 90 1.47 14.39 11.13
N ARG A 91 1.70 14.03 12.40
CA ARG A 91 0.67 14.04 13.44
C ARG A 91 -0.07 15.38 13.54
N ASP A 92 0.64 16.50 13.47
CA ASP A 92 0.01 17.82 13.59
C ASP A 92 -0.95 18.09 12.43
N THR A 93 -0.58 17.74 11.20
CA THR A 93 -1.46 17.83 10.03
C THR A 93 -2.66 16.89 10.13
N TRP A 94 -2.47 15.68 10.65
CA TRP A 94 -3.59 14.75 10.89
C TRP A 94 -4.57 15.29 11.94
N LEU A 95 -4.06 15.88 13.02
CA LEU A 95 -4.87 16.53 14.06
C LEU A 95 -5.67 17.72 13.49
N GLU A 96 -5.03 18.58 12.69
CA GLU A 96 -5.67 19.73 12.03
C GLU A 96 -6.78 19.30 11.05
N LYS A 97 -6.65 18.11 10.45
CA LYS A 97 -7.65 17.52 9.55
C LYS A 97 -8.80 16.79 10.26
N GLY A 98 -8.85 16.87 11.59
CA GLY A 98 -9.93 16.28 12.41
C GLY A 98 -9.60 14.92 13.01
N ALA A 99 -8.34 14.46 12.92
CA ALA A 99 -7.86 13.29 13.64
C ALA A 99 -8.66 11.99 13.40
N LYS A 100 -9.19 11.82 12.17
CA LYS A 100 -10.00 10.65 11.84
C LYS A 100 -9.18 9.38 11.87
N ASP A 101 -9.70 8.35 12.53
CA ASP A 101 -9.11 7.03 12.52
C ASP A 101 -9.36 6.30 11.19
N PHE A 102 -8.78 5.10 11.06
CA PHE A 102 -8.87 4.32 9.83
C PHE A 102 -10.31 3.91 9.48
N THR A 103 -11.12 3.61 10.50
CA THR A 103 -12.51 3.18 10.35
C THR A 103 -13.40 4.34 9.93
N GLU A 104 -13.26 5.50 10.58
CA GLU A 104 -13.99 6.72 10.22
C GLU A 104 -13.71 7.13 8.77
N ARG A 105 -12.45 7.08 8.35
CA ARG A 105 -12.07 7.35 6.95
C ARG A 105 -12.63 6.32 5.97
N ALA A 106 -12.75 5.06 6.39
CA ALA A 106 -13.35 4.03 5.57
C ALA A 106 -14.87 4.22 5.42
N TYR A 107 -15.57 4.67 6.47
CA TYR A 107 -16.98 5.06 6.37
C TYR A 107 -17.20 6.29 5.47
N ASP A 108 -16.28 7.26 5.47
CA ASP A 108 -16.38 8.42 4.56
C ASP A 108 -16.23 8.03 3.07
N GLU A 109 -15.49 6.97 2.78
CA GLU A 109 -15.20 6.49 1.41
C GLU A 109 -16.24 5.50 0.88
N ALA A 110 -16.91 4.77 1.78
CA ALA A 110 -17.87 3.72 1.46
C ALA A 110 -19.17 4.24 0.85
#